data_AF-A0A957FPA2-F1
#
_entry.id   AF-A0A957FPA2-F1
#
_cell.length_a   1.000
_cell.length_b   1.000
_cell.length_c   1.000
_cell.angle_alpha   90.00
_cell.angle_beta   90.00
_cell.angle_gamma   90.00
#
_symmetry.space_group_name_H-M   'P 1'
#
loop_
_entity.id
_entity.type
_entity.pdbx_description
1 polymer ?
#
loop_
_entity_poly.entity_id
_entity_poly.type
_entity_poly.pdbx_seq_one_letter_code
_entity_poly.pdbx_strand_id
1 'polypeptide(L)'
;AAFPMYSFWGVTLGKNRPTGRVAQIWPWVTLVLGLGLVGWLTANYPVSIWHPEDYARSPISFSLAMDQGTMAIPEPSIAPLWMLLGLFVGSVLLALTVVGFQLRSPTAVAPTQIKRSGLIATAVMIVLAFVFYFGNDPITTFLFEMPNTLRFFLAMAFATGVGVLLGGLIEVALIRPLYSRPIYQIMITLGLSFILIEFTRFVWGRPEFTMPKPDMFNGRGDACPATNIGDLLANNCATIQIFDARIRYYNEVFIIAVGLVVLVAVWLLLQRTRLGMIIRAGVQDSEMVEALGINVRQVFTAVFALGVGLATLGGVLAAPSLGLSNDMGTRVLLLALIALAIGGLTSFPGAAAGAILVGLMQQFIIKYGQIGINLPFLAEPFKPSPPLVPASTILLMVIILLILPHGLFGRNE
;
A
#
# COMPACT_ATOMS: atom_id res chain seq x y z
N ALA A 1 4.14 16.10 -19.48
CA ALA A 1 3.89 17.22 -18.56
C ALA A 1 4.85 17.22 -17.36
N ALA A 2 6.06 16.65 -17.50
CA ALA A 2 6.81 16.07 -16.37
C ALA A 2 7.68 17.04 -15.55
N PHE A 3 7.80 18.32 -15.93
CA PHE A 3 8.48 19.31 -15.09
C PHE A 3 7.66 20.59 -15.07
N PRO A 4 7.20 21.04 -13.89
CA PRO A 4 6.26 22.16 -13.81
C PRO A 4 6.93 23.50 -14.18
N MET A 5 8.27 23.55 -14.17
CA MET A 5 9.11 24.65 -14.68
C MET A 5 9.43 24.59 -16.19
N TYR A 6 9.02 23.56 -16.93
CA TYR A 6 9.32 23.42 -18.36
C TYR A 6 8.89 24.64 -19.17
N SER A 7 7.66 25.11 -18.97
CA SER A 7 7.11 26.25 -19.72
C SER A 7 7.83 27.56 -19.40
N PHE A 8 8.33 27.70 -18.18
CA PHE A 8 9.11 28.87 -17.76
C PHE A 8 10.45 28.91 -18.50
N TRP A 9 11.22 27.82 -18.43
CA TRP A 9 12.53 27.72 -19.08
C TRP A 9 12.44 27.70 -20.61
N GLY A 10 11.39 27.11 -21.17
CA GLY A 10 11.14 27.12 -22.61
C GLY A 10 10.88 28.52 -23.17
N VAL A 11 10.20 29.40 -22.42
CA VAL A 11 9.96 30.80 -22.81
C VAL A 11 11.24 31.63 -22.69
N THR A 12 12.00 31.47 -21.59
CA THR A 12 13.24 32.25 -21.37
C THR A 12 14.33 31.89 -22.37
N LEU A 13 14.55 30.60 -22.62
CA LEU A 13 15.53 30.12 -23.61
C LEU A 13 15.01 30.23 -25.05
N GLY A 14 13.68 30.28 -25.23
CA GLY A 14 13.07 30.55 -26.53
C GLY A 14 13.38 31.96 -27.05
N LYS A 15 13.52 32.95 -26.16
CA LYS A 15 13.92 34.32 -26.52
C LYS A 15 15.40 34.43 -26.89
N ASN A 16 16.27 33.74 -26.14
CA ASN A 16 17.72 33.76 -26.34
C ASN A 16 18.23 32.36 -26.68
N ARG A 17 17.91 31.87 -27.88
CA ARG A 17 18.33 30.52 -28.30
C ARG A 17 19.86 30.49 -28.48
N PRO A 18 20.60 29.65 -27.74
CA PRO A 18 22.00 29.44 -28.05
C PRO A 18 22.13 28.83 -29.44
N THR A 19 23.03 29.35 -30.27
CA THR A 19 23.26 28.91 -31.65
C THR A 19 24.59 28.15 -31.79
N GLY A 20 24.71 27.34 -32.84
CA GLY A 20 25.94 26.62 -33.17
C GLY A 20 26.30 25.47 -32.22
N ARG A 21 27.61 25.24 -32.01
CA ARG A 21 28.13 24.15 -31.16
C ARG A 21 27.66 24.25 -29.70
N VAL A 22 27.44 25.47 -29.20
CA VAL A 22 26.95 25.70 -27.84
C VAL A 22 25.59 25.04 -27.63
N ALA A 23 24.68 25.15 -28.62
CA ALA A 23 23.34 24.55 -28.61
C ALA A 23 23.36 23.01 -28.45
N GLN A 24 24.41 22.35 -28.96
CA GLN A 24 24.56 20.90 -28.88
C GLN A 24 25.14 20.44 -27.55
N ILE A 25 26.01 21.24 -26.94
CA ILE A 25 26.81 20.83 -25.77
C ILE A 25 26.10 21.15 -24.45
N TRP A 26 25.43 22.31 -24.35
CA TRP A 26 24.85 22.76 -23.09
C TRP A 26 23.82 21.79 -22.44
N PRO A 27 22.94 21.07 -23.17
CA PRO A 27 21.98 20.17 -22.54
C PRO A 27 22.68 18.99 -21.86
N TRP A 28 23.75 18.48 -22.48
CA TRP A 28 24.58 17.41 -21.90
C TRP A 28 25.31 17.88 -20.65
N VAL A 29 25.85 19.11 -20.66
CA VAL A 29 26.51 19.71 -19.50
C VAL A 29 25.53 19.84 -18.33
N THR A 30 24.32 20.36 -18.57
CA THR A 30 23.30 20.47 -17.53
C THR A 30 22.81 19.10 -17.02
N LEU A 31 22.88 18.06 -17.85
CA LEU A 31 22.46 16.71 -17.48
C LEU A 31 23.47 16.05 -16.56
N VAL A 32 24.76 16.14 -16.93
CA VAL A 32 25.85 15.62 -16.11
C VAL A 32 25.92 16.38 -14.78
N LEU A 33 25.80 17.72 -14.80
CA LEU A 33 25.79 18.51 -13.57
C LEU A 33 24.56 18.23 -12.70
N GLY A 34 23.36 18.13 -13.30
CA GLY A 34 22.13 17.84 -12.57
C GLY A 34 22.15 16.46 -11.91
N LEU A 35 22.49 15.42 -12.68
CA LEU A 35 22.59 14.05 -12.17
C LEU A 35 23.75 13.90 -11.17
N GLY A 36 24.89 14.51 -11.44
CA GLY A 36 26.05 14.48 -10.55
C GLY A 36 25.77 15.14 -9.20
N LEU A 37 25.10 16.30 -9.21
CA LEU A 37 24.73 17.02 -8.00
C LEU A 37 23.66 16.27 -7.19
N VAL A 38 22.59 15.77 -7.84
CA VAL A 38 21.58 14.96 -7.17
C VAL A 38 22.20 13.69 -6.58
N GLY A 39 23.01 12.97 -7.36
CA GLY A 39 23.69 11.76 -6.91
C GLY A 39 24.62 12.00 -5.72
N TRP A 40 25.42 13.06 -5.78
CA TRP A 40 26.33 13.45 -4.70
C TRP A 40 25.57 13.82 -3.41
N LEU A 41 24.47 14.59 -3.52
CA LEU A 41 23.65 14.94 -2.36
C LEU A 41 23.02 13.71 -1.72
N THR A 42 22.44 12.81 -2.52
CA THR A 42 21.80 11.59 -2.01
C THR A 42 22.80 10.59 -1.42
N ALA A 43 24.07 10.65 -1.83
CA ALA A 43 25.13 9.81 -1.29
C ALA A 43 25.67 10.33 0.06
N ASN A 44 25.62 11.64 0.28
CA ASN A 44 26.21 12.30 1.46
C ASN A 44 25.19 12.68 2.53
N TYR A 45 23.89 12.58 2.23
CA TYR A 45 22.84 12.83 3.20
C TYR A 45 21.98 11.56 3.36
N PRO A 46 22.00 10.93 4.54
CA PRO A 46 21.14 9.79 4.81
C PRO A 46 19.68 10.22 4.75
N VAL A 47 18.93 9.62 3.83
CA VAL A 47 17.49 9.88 3.66
C VAL A 47 16.68 9.33 4.85
N SER A 48 17.27 8.44 5.64
CA SER A 48 16.69 7.87 6.87
C SER A 48 17.38 8.43 8.13
N ILE A 49 16.59 8.87 9.09
CA ILE A 49 17.05 9.33 10.41
C ILE A 49 17.39 8.10 11.26
N TRP A 50 18.57 8.10 11.90
CA TRP A 50 19.07 6.99 12.71
C TRP A 50 19.05 7.36 14.20
N HIS A 51 18.52 6.48 15.04
CA HIS A 51 18.61 6.60 16.49
C HIS A 51 19.40 5.40 17.02
N PRO A 52 20.69 5.56 17.40
CA PRO A 52 21.53 4.45 17.83
C PRO A 52 21.09 3.79 19.14
N GLU A 53 20.31 4.50 19.95
CA GLU A 53 19.87 4.03 21.28
C GLU A 53 18.45 3.45 21.28
N ASP A 54 17.67 3.65 20.21
CA ASP A 54 16.26 3.21 20.14
C ASP A 54 15.97 2.49 18.82
N TYR A 55 16.08 1.16 18.86
CA TYR A 55 15.81 0.25 17.74
C TYR A 55 14.39 0.38 17.17
N ALA A 56 13.41 0.78 17.99
CA ALA A 56 12.03 0.97 17.53
C ALA A 56 11.87 2.24 16.66
N ARG A 57 12.84 3.16 16.72
CA ARG A 57 12.86 4.41 15.95
C ARG A 57 13.82 4.39 14.76
N SER A 58 14.53 3.28 14.51
CA SER A 58 15.52 3.19 13.42
C SER A 58 15.21 2.04 12.44
N PRO A 59 15.62 2.14 11.16
CA PRO A 59 15.44 1.05 10.21
C PRO A 59 16.24 -0.21 10.59
N ILE A 60 15.51 -1.28 10.91
CA ILE A 60 16.01 -2.52 11.52
C ILE A 60 17.19 -3.17 10.76
N SER A 61 17.25 -3.05 9.42
CA SER A 61 18.30 -3.69 8.61
C SER A 61 19.73 -3.20 8.92
N PHE A 62 19.88 -2.00 9.48
CA PHE A 62 21.18 -1.43 9.84
C PHE A 62 21.45 -1.50 11.34
N SER A 63 20.41 -1.58 12.17
CA SER A 63 20.52 -1.66 13.62
C SER A 63 21.20 -2.95 14.10
N LEU A 64 20.95 -4.09 13.43
CA LEU A 64 21.65 -5.36 13.67
C LEU A 64 23.14 -5.27 13.26
N ALA A 65 23.44 -4.57 12.16
CA ALA A 65 24.80 -4.36 11.69
C ALA A 65 25.58 -3.40 12.62
N MET A 66 24.90 -2.42 13.24
CA MET A 66 25.48 -1.53 14.24
C MET A 66 25.73 -2.24 15.58
N ASP A 67 24.82 -3.10 16.03
CA ASP A 67 25.02 -3.93 17.23
C ASP A 67 26.19 -4.91 17.05
N GLN A 68 26.37 -5.43 15.83
CA GLN A 68 27.54 -6.23 15.45
C GLN A 68 28.82 -5.40 15.23
N GLY A 69 28.77 -4.08 15.40
CA GLY A 69 29.92 -3.17 15.22
C GLY A 69 30.41 -3.03 13.76
N THR A 70 29.62 -3.50 12.79
CA THR A 70 30.00 -3.57 11.37
C THR A 70 29.63 -2.32 10.57
N MET A 71 28.79 -1.44 11.11
CA MET A 71 28.44 -0.16 10.48
C MET A 71 28.45 0.99 11.48
N ALA A 72 29.00 2.13 11.06
CA ALA A 72 28.89 3.42 11.75
C ALA A 72 27.72 4.23 11.17
N ILE A 73 27.06 5.03 12.01
CA ILE A 73 26.06 6.00 11.54
C ILE A 73 26.75 6.94 10.55
N PRO A 74 26.31 7.04 9.29
CA PRO A 74 26.76 8.11 8.43
C PRO A 74 26.18 9.40 9.02
N GLU A 75 26.99 10.15 9.77
CA GLU A 75 26.60 11.51 10.14
C GLU A 75 26.35 12.29 8.85
N PRO A 76 25.21 13.00 8.73
CA PRO A 76 24.97 13.84 7.57
C PRO A 76 26.12 14.85 7.46
N SER A 77 26.94 14.72 6.43
CA SER A 77 28.07 15.63 6.20
C SER A 77 27.61 17.00 5.69
N ILE A 78 26.31 17.13 5.38
CA ILE A 78 25.68 18.30 4.78
C ILE A 78 24.49 18.70 5.64
N ALA A 79 24.39 19.99 5.98
CA ALA A 79 23.23 20.49 6.71
C ALA A 79 21.94 20.31 5.86
N PRO A 80 20.79 20.00 6.48
CA PRO A 80 19.57 19.67 5.75
C PRO A 80 19.09 20.75 4.76
N LEU A 81 19.30 22.02 5.10
CA LEU A 81 18.98 23.16 4.24
C LEU A 81 19.79 23.14 2.93
N TRP A 82 21.05 22.73 2.98
CA TRP A 82 21.90 22.59 1.79
C TRP A 82 21.49 21.41 0.92
N MET A 83 20.97 20.33 1.52
CA MET A 83 20.36 19.25 0.75
C MET A 83 19.12 19.73 -0.01
N LEU A 84 18.21 20.45 0.64
CA LEU A 84 17.00 20.96 -0.01
C LEU A 84 17.32 21.94 -1.15
N LEU A 85 18.23 22.89 -0.89
CA LEU A 85 18.69 23.82 -1.92
C LEU A 85 19.40 23.09 -3.06
N GLY A 86 20.21 22.07 -2.73
CA GLY A 86 20.90 21.25 -3.71
C GLY A 86 19.94 20.45 -4.59
N LEU A 87 18.94 19.77 -4.01
CA LEU A 87 17.92 19.04 -4.78
C LEU A 87 17.10 19.99 -5.65
N PHE A 88 16.80 21.20 -5.16
CA PHE A 88 16.14 22.23 -5.96
C PHE A 88 16.99 22.62 -7.16
N VAL A 89 18.27 22.95 -6.96
CA VAL A 89 19.22 23.29 -8.04
C VAL A 89 19.38 22.13 -9.02
N GLY A 90 19.52 20.89 -8.53
CA GLY A 90 19.58 19.68 -9.35
C GLY A 90 18.33 19.49 -10.21
N SER A 91 17.15 19.72 -9.64
CA SER A 91 15.88 19.62 -10.38
C SER A 91 15.73 20.70 -11.46
N VAL A 92 16.23 21.92 -11.21
CA VAL A 92 16.27 23.01 -12.19
C VAL A 92 17.21 22.67 -13.35
N LEU A 93 18.39 22.12 -13.04
CA LEU A 93 19.33 21.65 -14.06
C LEU A 93 18.73 20.55 -14.93
N LEU A 94 18.04 19.57 -14.34
CA LEU A 94 17.36 18.53 -15.10
C LEU A 94 16.20 19.09 -15.94
N ALA A 95 15.44 20.06 -15.45
CA ALA A 95 14.40 20.72 -16.25
C ALA A 95 15.00 21.45 -17.48
N LEU A 96 16.15 22.10 -17.30
CA LEU A 96 16.91 22.74 -18.37
C LEU A 96 17.38 21.74 -19.44
N THR A 97 17.79 20.53 -19.06
CA THR A 97 18.18 19.48 -20.02
C THR A 97 17.05 19.12 -20.98
N VAL A 98 15.84 18.93 -20.45
CA VAL A 98 14.66 18.54 -21.22
C VAL A 98 14.31 19.63 -22.23
N VAL A 99 14.37 20.90 -21.81
CA VAL A 99 14.16 22.04 -22.70
C VAL A 99 15.23 22.08 -23.80
N GLY A 100 16.49 21.84 -23.44
CA GLY A 100 17.60 21.85 -24.40
C GLY A 100 17.52 20.78 -25.46
N PHE A 101 17.18 19.54 -25.08
CA PHE A 101 16.97 18.46 -26.06
C PHE A 101 15.76 18.70 -26.96
N GLN A 102 14.70 19.31 -26.43
CA GLN A 102 13.53 19.64 -27.24
C GLN A 102 13.80 20.77 -28.22
N LEU A 103 14.49 21.84 -27.83
CA LEU A 103 14.83 22.93 -28.76
C LEU A 103 15.75 22.49 -29.92
N ARG A 104 16.34 21.29 -29.83
CA ARG A 104 17.11 20.66 -30.91
C ARG A 104 16.24 19.99 -31.97
N SER A 105 15.01 19.57 -31.64
CA SER A 105 14.18 18.90 -32.65
C SER A 105 13.68 19.92 -33.67
N PRO A 106 13.77 19.62 -34.98
CA PRO A 106 13.41 20.56 -36.05
C PRO A 106 11.91 20.92 -36.04
N THR A 107 11.08 20.11 -35.38
CA THR A 107 9.64 20.30 -35.20
C THR A 107 9.27 21.00 -33.89
N ALA A 108 10.25 21.44 -33.09
CA ALA A 108 10.00 22.03 -31.78
C ALA A 108 9.44 23.45 -31.88
N VAL A 109 8.18 23.61 -31.47
CA VAL A 109 7.61 24.93 -31.20
C VAL A 109 7.99 25.32 -29.77
N ALA A 110 8.80 26.36 -29.62
CA ALA A 110 9.11 26.90 -28.29
C ALA A 110 7.81 27.45 -27.68
N PRO A 111 7.52 27.15 -26.40
CA PRO A 111 6.35 27.71 -25.73
C PRO A 111 6.46 29.23 -25.72
N THR A 112 5.40 29.91 -26.16
CA THR A 112 5.33 31.38 -26.26
C THR A 112 4.82 32.03 -24.97
N GLN A 113 4.17 31.25 -24.10
CA GLN A 113 3.60 31.72 -22.85
C GLN A 113 3.90 30.78 -21.69
N ILE A 114 4.11 31.39 -20.52
CA ILE A 114 4.27 30.67 -19.25
C ILE A 114 2.89 30.21 -18.81
N LYS A 115 2.67 28.89 -18.72
CA LYS A 115 1.39 28.35 -18.26
C LYS A 115 1.29 28.54 -16.74
N ARG A 116 0.31 29.34 -16.28
CA ARG A 116 0.06 29.58 -14.84
C ARG A 116 -0.13 28.28 -14.05
N SER A 117 -0.72 27.24 -14.66
CA SER A 117 -0.89 25.93 -14.03
C SER A 117 0.43 25.23 -13.67
N GLY A 118 1.49 25.40 -14.47
CA GLY A 118 2.82 24.84 -14.17
C GLY A 118 3.52 25.57 -13.02
N LEU A 119 3.41 26.90 -12.97
CA LEU A 119 3.93 27.68 -11.85
C LEU A 119 3.22 27.35 -10.53
N ILE A 120 1.89 27.26 -10.55
CA ILE A 120 1.09 26.90 -9.38
C ILE A 120 1.47 25.49 -8.89
N ALA A 121 1.59 24.52 -9.80
CA ALA A 121 1.99 23.15 -9.44
C ALA A 121 3.37 23.11 -8.78
N THR A 122 4.35 23.87 -9.30
CA THR A 122 5.69 23.94 -8.71
C THR A 122 5.66 24.56 -7.31
N ALA A 123 4.95 25.68 -7.15
CA ALA A 123 4.81 26.36 -5.87
C ALA A 123 4.13 25.47 -4.83
N VAL A 124 3.07 24.75 -5.21
CA VAL A 124 2.37 23.80 -4.34
C VAL A 124 3.30 22.65 -3.91
N MET A 125 4.11 22.09 -4.82
CA MET A 125 5.06 21.03 -4.48
C MET A 125 6.15 21.49 -3.51
N ILE A 126 6.67 22.71 -3.69
CA ILE A 126 7.67 23.30 -2.79
C ILE A 126 7.06 23.54 -1.40
N VAL A 127 5.86 24.11 -1.35
CA VAL A 127 5.14 24.33 -0.08
C VAL A 127 4.87 23.01 0.62
N LEU A 128 4.37 21.99 -0.10
CA LEU A 128 4.17 20.65 0.46
C LEU A 128 5.48 20.06 0.99
N ALA A 129 6.58 20.15 0.23
CA ALA A 129 7.87 19.64 0.67
C ALA A 129 8.36 20.30 1.96
N PHE A 130 8.22 21.63 2.07
CA PHE A 130 8.55 22.36 3.30
C PHE A 130 7.62 22.01 4.47
N VAL A 131 6.32 21.89 4.22
CA VAL A 131 5.33 21.49 5.23
C VAL A 131 5.62 20.08 5.74
N PHE A 132 5.94 19.14 4.87
CA PHE A 132 6.33 17.79 5.28
C PHE A 132 7.66 17.80 6.02
N TYR A 133 8.68 18.49 5.52
CA TYR A 133 10.00 18.51 6.14
C TYR A 133 9.97 19.10 7.56
N PHE A 134 9.36 20.27 7.74
CA PHE A 134 9.27 20.91 9.06
C PHE A 134 8.14 20.35 9.93
N GLY A 135 7.09 19.82 9.32
CA GLY A 135 5.93 19.27 10.03
C GLY A 135 6.15 17.84 10.53
N ASN A 136 7.06 17.06 9.93
CA ASN A 136 7.19 15.65 10.24
C ASN A 136 7.57 15.39 11.72
N ASP A 137 8.59 16.06 12.24
CA ASP A 137 9.04 15.89 13.62
C ASP A 137 7.98 16.29 14.68
N PRO A 138 7.33 17.47 14.59
CA PRO A 138 6.27 17.82 15.54
C PRO A 138 5.02 16.94 15.37
N ILE A 139 4.66 16.52 14.15
CA ILE A 139 3.52 15.62 13.91
C ILE A 139 3.81 14.24 14.49
N THR A 140 4.99 13.67 14.25
CA THR A 140 5.36 12.37 14.79
C THR A 140 5.43 12.41 16.31
N THR A 141 6.01 13.45 16.90
CA THR A 141 6.04 13.62 18.37
C THR A 141 4.63 13.72 18.95
N PHE A 142 3.76 14.55 18.37
CA PHE A 142 2.35 14.66 18.76
C PHE A 142 1.61 13.32 18.65
N LEU A 143 1.83 12.58 17.56
CA LEU A 143 1.30 11.23 17.41
C LEU A 143 1.86 10.29 18.48
N PHE A 144 3.15 10.39 18.83
CA PHE A 144 3.81 9.61 19.87
C PHE A 144 3.46 10.01 21.31
N GLU A 145 2.69 11.07 21.52
CA GLU A 145 2.14 11.45 22.83
C GLU A 145 0.71 10.93 23.05
N MET A 146 -0.07 10.70 21.98
CA MET A 146 -1.45 10.22 22.07
C MET A 146 -1.57 8.81 22.68
N PRO A 147 -2.69 8.40 23.29
CA PRO A 147 -2.87 7.01 23.71
C PRO A 147 -2.84 6.04 22.51
N ASN A 148 -2.19 4.88 22.67
CA ASN A 148 -2.00 3.88 21.62
C ASN A 148 -3.32 3.43 20.97
N THR A 149 -4.37 3.26 21.78
CA THR A 149 -5.72 2.94 21.29
C THR A 149 -6.26 3.99 20.31
N LEU A 150 -6.07 5.28 20.60
CA LEU A 150 -6.54 6.36 19.73
C LEU A 150 -5.73 6.38 18.42
N ARG A 151 -4.40 6.21 18.50
CA ARG A 151 -3.54 6.13 17.32
C ARG A 151 -3.95 4.99 16.40
N PHE A 152 -4.32 3.85 16.93
CA PHE A 152 -4.77 2.70 16.14
C PHE A 152 -6.05 3.01 15.35
N PHE A 153 -7.07 3.58 16.00
CA PHE A 153 -8.31 3.95 15.30
C PHE A 153 -8.12 5.10 14.32
N LEU A 154 -7.26 6.07 14.65
CA LEU A 154 -6.87 7.12 13.72
C LEU A 154 -6.12 6.56 12.51
N ALA A 155 -5.18 5.62 12.72
CA ALA A 155 -4.46 4.95 11.65
C ALA A 155 -5.40 4.14 10.76
N MET A 156 -6.39 3.46 11.35
CA MET A 156 -7.43 2.74 10.60
C MET A 156 -8.26 3.69 9.75
N ALA A 157 -8.82 4.75 10.34
CA ALA A 157 -9.63 5.71 9.60
C ALA A 157 -8.82 6.43 8.51
N PHE A 158 -7.59 6.82 8.82
CA PHE A 158 -6.69 7.49 7.88
C PHE A 158 -6.30 6.57 6.73
N ALA A 159 -5.86 5.34 7.01
CA ALA A 159 -5.47 4.39 5.97
C ALA A 159 -6.63 4.02 5.06
N THR A 160 -7.83 3.79 5.62
CA THR A 160 -9.04 3.54 4.82
C THR A 160 -9.40 4.76 3.97
N GLY A 161 -9.36 5.97 4.54
CA GLY A 161 -9.63 7.21 3.80
C GLY A 161 -8.64 7.45 2.66
N VAL A 162 -7.35 7.27 2.92
CA VAL A 162 -6.28 7.34 1.91
C VAL A 162 -6.45 6.25 0.86
N GLY A 163 -6.83 5.03 1.25
CA GLY A 163 -7.13 3.94 0.32
C GLY A 163 -8.28 4.27 -0.63
N VAL A 164 -9.39 4.80 -0.11
CA VAL A 164 -10.53 5.25 -0.92
C VAL A 164 -10.11 6.36 -1.88
N LEU A 165 -9.38 7.37 -1.39
CA LEU A 165 -8.91 8.49 -2.21
C LEU A 165 -7.94 8.04 -3.31
N LEU A 166 -6.91 7.27 -2.95
CA LEU A 166 -5.93 6.75 -3.91
C LEU A 166 -6.59 5.81 -4.92
N GLY A 167 -7.48 4.93 -4.47
CA GLY A 167 -8.25 4.06 -5.35
C GLY A 167 -9.06 4.86 -6.37
N GLY A 168 -9.82 5.86 -5.93
CA GLY A 168 -10.58 6.74 -6.81
C GLY A 168 -9.70 7.54 -7.77
N LEU A 169 -8.57 8.07 -7.29
CA LEU A 169 -7.63 8.81 -8.13
C LEU A 169 -6.97 7.92 -9.18
N ILE A 170 -6.52 6.72 -8.80
CA ILE A 170 -5.93 5.74 -9.70
C ILE A 170 -6.94 5.29 -10.75
N GLU A 171 -8.19 5.02 -10.35
CA GLU A 171 -9.23 4.65 -11.31
C GLU A 171 -9.47 5.78 -12.30
N VAL A 172 -9.73 7.00 -11.84
CA VAL A 172 -10.10 8.11 -12.72
C VAL A 172 -8.96 8.51 -13.65
N ALA A 173 -7.72 8.55 -13.12
CA ALA A 173 -6.57 9.07 -13.86
C ALA A 173 -5.86 8.02 -14.72
N LEU A 174 -5.75 6.77 -14.24
CA LEU A 174 -4.97 5.73 -14.90
C LEU A 174 -5.83 4.66 -15.56
N ILE A 175 -6.81 4.10 -14.84
CA ILE A 175 -7.52 2.89 -15.30
C ILE A 175 -8.67 3.23 -16.25
N ARG A 176 -9.51 4.20 -15.89
CA ARG A 176 -10.70 4.60 -16.64
C ARG A 176 -10.43 4.94 -18.11
N PRO A 177 -9.36 5.68 -18.46
CA PRO A 177 -9.05 5.97 -19.86
C PRO A 177 -8.71 4.72 -20.69
N LEU A 178 -8.36 3.61 -20.03
CA LEU A 178 -7.89 2.37 -20.63
C LEU A 178 -8.94 1.25 -20.63
N TYR A 179 -10.18 1.49 -20.18
CA TYR A 179 -11.23 0.46 -20.18
C TYR A 179 -11.54 -0.11 -21.56
N SER A 180 -11.38 0.68 -22.63
CA SER A 180 -11.52 0.19 -24.01
C SER A 180 -10.32 -0.61 -24.52
N ARG A 181 -9.26 -0.77 -23.71
CA ARG A 181 -7.96 -1.31 -24.12
C ARG A 181 -7.43 -2.35 -23.10
N PRO A 182 -7.98 -3.57 -23.08
CA PRO A 182 -7.70 -4.57 -22.03
C PRO A 182 -6.22 -4.90 -21.82
N ILE A 183 -5.44 -5.04 -22.90
CA ILE A 183 -3.99 -5.36 -22.80
C ILE A 183 -3.22 -4.26 -22.06
N TYR A 184 -3.54 -3.00 -22.35
CA TYR A 184 -2.89 -1.86 -21.70
C TYR A 184 -3.31 -1.72 -20.24
N GLN A 185 -4.53 -2.14 -19.90
CA GLN A 185 -5.01 -2.16 -18.52
C GLN A 185 -4.22 -3.16 -17.65
N ILE A 186 -3.86 -4.34 -18.18
CA ILE A 186 -3.05 -5.31 -17.44
C ILE A 186 -1.61 -4.79 -17.27
N MET A 187 -1.05 -4.17 -18.31
CA MET A 187 0.31 -3.62 -18.25
C MET A 187 0.42 -2.46 -17.25
N ILE A 188 -0.57 -1.56 -17.19
CA ILE A 188 -0.53 -0.42 -16.26
C ILE A 188 -0.72 -0.85 -14.80
N THR A 189 -1.54 -1.86 -14.51
CA THR A 189 -1.74 -2.32 -13.13
C THR A 189 -0.53 -3.06 -12.58
N LEU A 190 0.15 -3.85 -13.43
CA LEU A 190 1.45 -4.45 -13.07
C LEU A 190 2.53 -3.39 -12.88
N GLY A 191 2.64 -2.42 -13.79
CA GLY A 191 3.61 -1.33 -13.64
C GLY A 191 3.35 -0.49 -12.39
N LEU A 192 2.07 -0.17 -12.13
CA LEU A 192 1.64 0.61 -10.97
C LEU A 192 1.95 -0.11 -9.66
N SER A 193 1.78 -1.43 -9.58
CA SER A 193 2.09 -2.18 -8.36
C SER A 193 3.57 -2.11 -8.00
N PHE A 194 4.47 -2.27 -8.98
CA PHE A 194 5.91 -2.11 -8.76
C PHE A 194 6.29 -0.68 -8.35
N ILE A 195 5.71 0.33 -9.02
CA ILE A 195 5.95 1.74 -8.68
C ILE A 195 5.48 2.04 -7.26
N LEU A 196 4.30 1.58 -6.86
CA LEU A 196 3.77 1.80 -5.51
C LEU A 196 4.61 1.10 -4.44
N ILE A 197 5.10 -0.12 -4.70
CA ILE A 197 5.98 -0.83 -3.78
C ILE A 197 7.30 -0.07 -3.61
N GLU A 198 7.95 0.34 -4.70
CA GLU A 198 9.20 1.10 -4.63
C GLU A 198 9.00 2.49 -4.03
N PHE A 199 7.87 3.15 -4.31
CA PHE A 199 7.50 4.41 -3.67
C PHE A 199 7.35 4.24 -2.16
N THR A 200 6.70 3.16 -1.71
CA THR A 200 6.55 2.86 -0.28
C THR A 200 7.92 2.59 0.36
N ARG A 201 8.78 1.82 -0.31
CA ARG A 201 10.18 1.58 0.14
C ARG A 201 11.01 2.86 0.19
N PHE A 202 10.76 3.79 -0.74
CA PHE A 202 11.45 5.08 -0.78
C PHE A 202 11.03 5.98 0.38
N VAL A 203 9.73 6.04 0.70
CA VAL A 203 9.20 6.92 1.75
C VAL A 203 9.43 6.35 3.16
N TRP A 204 9.13 5.06 3.39
CA TRP A 204 9.17 4.44 4.72
C TRP A 204 10.40 3.56 4.97
N GLY A 205 11.27 3.37 3.98
CA GLY A 205 12.43 2.49 4.07
C GLY A 205 12.08 1.02 3.86
N ARG A 206 13.06 0.12 4.01
CA ARG A 206 12.89 -1.33 3.82
C ARG A 206 12.52 -2.18 5.06
N PRO A 207 12.59 -1.71 6.32
CA PRO A 207 12.42 -2.60 7.47
C PRO A 207 10.96 -3.03 7.66
N GLU A 208 10.77 -4.16 8.33
CA GLU A 208 9.46 -4.60 8.78
C GLU A 208 9.12 -3.95 10.13
N PHE A 209 7.95 -3.33 10.27
CA PHE A 209 7.52 -2.68 11.51
C PHE A 209 6.39 -3.46 12.16
N THR A 210 6.53 -3.84 13.43
CA THR A 210 5.40 -4.44 14.16
C THR A 210 4.53 -3.33 14.74
N MET A 211 3.30 -3.23 14.23
CA MET A 211 2.33 -2.27 14.78
C MET A 211 1.92 -2.74 16.19
N PRO A 212 2.07 -1.91 17.24
CA PRO A 212 1.63 -2.30 18.57
C PRO A 212 0.11 -2.49 18.59
N LYS A 213 -0.34 -3.52 19.30
CA LYS A 213 -1.77 -3.74 19.53
C LYS A 213 -2.32 -2.66 20.46
N PRO A 214 -3.56 -2.19 20.25
CA PRO A 214 -4.22 -1.24 21.16
C PRO A 214 -4.19 -1.71 22.61
N ASP A 215 -4.07 -0.77 23.54
CA ASP A 215 -3.97 -1.09 24.97
C ASP A 215 -5.24 -1.73 25.53
N MET A 216 -6.39 -1.53 24.87
CA MET A 216 -7.64 -2.24 25.17
C MET A 216 -7.52 -3.77 24.97
N PHE A 217 -6.58 -4.21 24.13
CA PHE A 217 -6.32 -5.61 23.84
C PHE A 217 -5.03 -6.12 24.52
N ASN A 218 -4.29 -5.25 25.21
CA ASN A 218 -3.12 -5.62 26.01
C ASN A 218 -3.61 -5.95 27.42
N GLY A 219 -3.55 -7.23 27.78
CA GLY A 219 -4.07 -7.73 29.05
C GLY A 219 -3.39 -7.06 30.22
N ARG A 220 -4.17 -6.49 31.16
CA ARG A 220 -3.64 -5.94 32.42
C ARG A 220 -4.09 -6.84 33.57
N GLY A 221 -3.15 -7.56 34.18
CA GLY A 221 -3.37 -8.23 35.46
C GLY A 221 -2.79 -9.66 35.55
N ASP A 222 -2.52 -10.09 36.78
CA ASP A 222 -2.01 -11.42 37.13
C ASP A 222 -3.05 -12.55 36.91
N ALA A 223 -4.30 -12.21 36.59
CA ALA A 223 -5.44 -13.12 36.45
C ALA A 223 -5.82 -13.45 34.99
N CYS A 224 -4.92 -13.24 34.03
CA CYS A 224 -5.15 -13.66 32.64
C CYS A 224 -4.46 -15.01 32.39
N PRO A 225 -5.18 -16.04 31.92
CA PRO A 225 -6.38 -15.97 31.07
C PRO A 225 -7.73 -15.99 31.79
N ALA A 226 -8.70 -15.20 31.30
CA ALA A 226 -10.07 -15.17 31.82
C ALA A 226 -10.82 -16.47 31.48
N THR A 227 -11.56 -17.03 32.45
CA THR A 227 -12.38 -18.25 32.29
C THR A 227 -13.83 -17.95 31.91
N ASN A 228 -14.33 -16.73 32.18
CA ASN A 228 -15.68 -16.28 31.83
C ASN A 228 -15.66 -14.93 31.08
N ILE A 229 -16.73 -14.65 30.32
CA ILE A 229 -16.93 -13.35 29.64
C ILE A 229 -17.02 -12.18 30.66
N GLY A 230 -17.54 -12.45 31.86
CA GLY A 230 -17.58 -11.47 32.95
C GLY A 230 -16.19 -11.06 33.44
N ASP A 231 -15.29 -12.04 33.62
CA ASP A 231 -13.91 -11.80 34.07
C ASP A 231 -13.06 -11.14 32.98
N LEU A 232 -13.41 -11.36 31.71
CA LEU A 232 -12.80 -10.69 30.56
C LEU A 232 -13.10 -9.19 30.54
N LEU A 233 -14.38 -8.81 30.71
CA LEU A 233 -14.80 -7.42 30.69
C LEU A 233 -14.37 -6.66 31.95
N ALA A 234 -14.32 -7.35 33.10
CA ALA A 234 -13.92 -6.76 34.38
C ALA A 234 -12.41 -6.50 34.47
N ASN A 235 -11.57 -7.41 33.95
CA ASN A 235 -10.11 -7.32 34.08
C ASN A 235 -9.37 -6.94 32.79
N ASN A 236 -10.08 -6.64 31.69
CA ASN A 236 -9.49 -6.34 30.37
C ASN A 236 -8.44 -7.39 29.95
N CYS A 237 -8.74 -8.68 30.09
CA CYS A 237 -7.78 -9.73 29.75
C CYS A 237 -7.54 -9.83 28.23
N ALA A 238 -6.29 -10.06 27.82
CA ALA A 238 -5.94 -10.30 26.41
C ALA A 238 -6.32 -11.69 25.90
N THR A 239 -6.51 -12.65 26.82
CA THR A 239 -6.72 -14.06 26.51
C THR A 239 -7.90 -14.64 27.29
N ILE A 240 -8.68 -15.47 26.61
CA ILE A 240 -9.77 -16.25 27.20
C ILE A 240 -9.38 -17.73 27.12
N GLN A 241 -9.60 -18.49 28.19
CA GLN A 241 -9.51 -19.95 28.17
C GLN A 241 -10.91 -20.53 28.01
N ILE A 242 -11.16 -21.15 26.85
CA ILE A 242 -12.38 -21.91 26.56
C ILE A 242 -11.98 -23.35 26.25
N PHE A 243 -12.52 -24.32 27.00
CA PHE A 243 -12.23 -25.76 26.84
C PHE A 243 -10.72 -26.08 26.68
N ASP A 244 -9.88 -25.52 27.55
CA ASP A 244 -8.41 -25.69 27.56
C ASP A 244 -7.64 -25.02 26.40
N ALA A 245 -8.34 -24.34 25.48
CA ALA A 245 -7.72 -23.55 24.42
C ALA A 245 -7.56 -22.08 24.84
N ARG A 246 -6.33 -21.53 24.72
CA ARG A 246 -6.06 -20.10 24.89
C ARG A 246 -6.38 -19.35 23.59
N ILE A 247 -7.40 -18.50 23.63
CA ILE A 247 -7.85 -17.68 22.51
C ILE A 247 -7.43 -16.22 22.76
N ARG A 248 -6.82 -15.54 21.78
CA ARG A 248 -6.41 -14.14 21.89
C ARG A 248 -7.55 -13.26 21.40
N TYR A 249 -7.98 -12.32 22.22
CA TYR A 249 -9.19 -11.55 21.95
C TYR A 249 -9.09 -10.71 20.66
N TYR A 250 -7.93 -10.11 20.38
CA TYR A 250 -7.72 -9.32 19.15
C TYR A 250 -7.85 -10.18 17.86
N ASN A 251 -7.07 -11.26 17.76
CA ASN A 251 -6.97 -12.05 16.52
C ASN A 251 -8.22 -12.90 16.27
N GLU A 252 -8.69 -13.60 17.29
CA GLU A 252 -9.71 -14.63 17.13
C GLU A 252 -11.13 -14.12 17.42
N VAL A 253 -11.31 -12.92 17.99
CA VAL A 253 -12.65 -12.34 18.22
C VAL A 253 -12.82 -11.02 17.49
N PHE A 254 -11.97 -10.02 17.76
CA PHE A 254 -12.15 -8.67 17.22
C PHE A 254 -12.02 -8.62 15.69
N ILE A 255 -10.95 -9.17 15.11
CA ILE A 255 -10.75 -9.17 13.64
C ILE A 255 -11.91 -9.90 12.94
N ILE A 256 -12.35 -11.06 13.47
CA ILE A 256 -13.46 -11.83 12.90
C ILE A 256 -14.78 -11.05 13.00
N ALA A 257 -15.05 -10.42 14.14
CA ALA A 257 -16.24 -9.60 14.34
C ALA A 257 -16.27 -8.42 13.37
N VAL A 258 -15.17 -7.68 13.22
CA VAL A 258 -15.07 -6.58 12.25
C VAL A 258 -15.23 -7.10 10.82
N GLY A 259 -14.60 -8.23 10.48
CA GLY A 259 -14.76 -8.88 9.18
C GLY A 259 -16.21 -9.24 8.87
N LEU A 260 -16.95 -9.76 9.84
CA LEU A 260 -18.37 -10.10 9.71
C LEU A 260 -19.23 -8.83 9.54
N VAL A 261 -18.96 -7.79 10.32
CA VAL A 261 -19.63 -6.49 10.19
C VAL A 261 -19.41 -5.91 8.79
N VAL A 262 -18.16 -5.94 8.28
CA VAL A 262 -17.84 -5.50 6.92
C VAL A 262 -18.55 -6.35 5.87
N LEU A 263 -18.56 -7.67 6.05
CA LEU A 263 -19.24 -8.60 5.15
C LEU A 263 -20.74 -8.28 5.05
N VAL A 264 -21.40 -8.10 6.20
CA VAL A 264 -22.83 -7.74 6.27
C VAL A 264 -23.06 -6.35 5.69
N ALA A 265 -22.19 -5.38 5.95
CA ALA A 265 -22.30 -4.02 5.41
C ALA A 265 -22.22 -4.01 3.88
N VAL A 266 -21.25 -4.73 3.30
CA VAL A 266 -21.13 -4.87 1.83
C VAL A 266 -22.29 -5.66 1.26
N TRP A 267 -22.74 -6.72 1.93
CA TRP A 267 -23.92 -7.47 1.51
C TRP A 267 -25.18 -6.60 1.48
N LEU A 268 -25.42 -5.79 2.51
CA LEU A 268 -26.53 -4.84 2.55
C LEU A 268 -26.38 -3.79 1.45
N LEU A 269 -25.18 -3.24 1.24
CA LEU A 269 -24.90 -2.29 0.17
C LEU A 269 -25.25 -2.88 -1.19
N LEU A 270 -24.78 -4.08 -1.49
CA LEU A 270 -25.02 -4.71 -2.79
C LEU A 270 -26.47 -5.18 -2.93
N GLN A 271 -27.06 -5.85 -1.93
CA GLN A 271 -28.36 -6.50 -2.08
C GLN A 271 -29.56 -5.59 -1.77
N ARG A 272 -29.41 -4.64 -0.86
CA ARG A 272 -30.54 -3.84 -0.33
C ARG A 272 -30.54 -2.38 -0.77
N THR A 273 -29.49 -1.86 -1.42
CA THR A 273 -29.43 -0.45 -1.83
C THR A 273 -29.62 -0.23 -3.34
N ARG A 274 -30.01 0.99 -3.70
CA ARG A 274 -30.11 1.43 -5.11
C ARG A 274 -28.76 1.38 -5.82
N LEU A 275 -27.67 1.71 -5.13
CA LEU A 275 -26.32 1.59 -5.68
C LEU A 275 -26.02 0.15 -6.10
N GLY A 276 -26.35 -0.82 -5.25
CA GLY A 276 -26.18 -2.24 -5.57
C GLY A 276 -27.00 -2.72 -6.77
N MET A 277 -28.23 -2.22 -6.94
CA MET A 277 -29.04 -2.49 -8.13
C MET A 277 -28.41 -1.93 -9.41
N ILE A 278 -27.91 -0.69 -9.35
CA ILE A 278 -27.24 -0.03 -10.49
C ILE A 278 -25.95 -0.75 -10.85
N ILE A 279 -25.16 -1.19 -9.86
CA ILE A 279 -23.93 -1.96 -10.09
C ILE A 279 -24.24 -3.26 -10.82
N ARG A 280 -25.22 -4.04 -10.34
CA ARG A 280 -25.60 -5.30 -11.00
C ARG A 280 -26.12 -5.08 -12.43
N ALA A 281 -26.97 -4.08 -12.62
CA ALA A 281 -27.48 -3.73 -13.95
C ALA A 281 -26.36 -3.27 -14.89
N GLY A 282 -25.42 -2.46 -14.39
CA GLY A 282 -24.31 -1.93 -15.20
C GLY A 282 -23.26 -2.98 -15.59
N VAL A 283 -23.14 -4.08 -14.83
CA VAL A 283 -22.31 -5.23 -15.20
C VAL A 283 -22.98 -6.08 -16.29
N GLN A 284 -24.31 -6.15 -16.32
CA GLN A 284 -25.06 -6.87 -17.35
C GLN A 284 -25.14 -6.07 -18.65
N ASP A 285 -25.53 -4.80 -18.57
CA ASP A 285 -25.65 -3.90 -19.71
C ASP A 285 -25.38 -2.45 -19.27
N SER A 286 -24.16 -1.98 -19.51
CA SER A 286 -23.77 -0.60 -19.20
C SER A 286 -24.44 0.42 -20.11
N GLU A 287 -24.76 0.07 -21.36
CA GLU A 287 -25.36 1.00 -22.32
C GLU A 287 -26.82 1.30 -21.94
N MET A 288 -27.57 0.28 -21.51
CA MET A 288 -28.92 0.46 -20.96
C MET A 288 -28.92 1.38 -19.73
N VAL A 289 -27.97 1.19 -18.80
CA VAL A 289 -27.88 2.01 -17.58
C VAL A 289 -27.50 3.46 -17.91
N GLU A 290 -26.60 3.68 -18.87
CA GLU A 290 -26.26 5.02 -19.36
C GLU A 290 -27.45 5.69 -20.07
N ALA A 291 -28.27 4.95 -20.82
CA ALA A 291 -29.48 5.46 -21.47
C ALA A 291 -30.55 5.93 -20.47
N LEU A 292 -30.57 5.36 -19.26
CA LEU A 292 -31.40 5.81 -18.13
C LEU A 292 -30.85 7.08 -17.44
N GLY A 293 -29.78 7.67 -17.96
CA GLY A 293 -29.17 8.90 -17.44
C GLY A 293 -28.24 8.70 -16.25
N ILE A 294 -27.87 7.45 -15.94
CA ILE A 294 -26.98 7.14 -14.82
C ILE A 294 -25.53 7.14 -15.33
N ASN A 295 -24.66 7.89 -14.65
CA ASN A 295 -23.24 7.90 -14.99
C ASN A 295 -22.54 6.64 -14.48
N VAL A 296 -22.51 5.59 -15.31
CA VAL A 296 -21.89 4.29 -15.01
C VAL A 296 -20.42 4.44 -14.61
N ARG A 297 -19.70 5.39 -15.20
CA ARG A 297 -18.29 5.64 -14.88
C ARG A 297 -18.11 6.08 -13.43
N GLN A 298 -18.96 6.95 -12.90
CA GLN A 298 -18.90 7.37 -11.50
C GLN A 298 -19.22 6.22 -10.54
N VAL A 299 -20.15 5.34 -10.92
CA VAL A 299 -20.48 4.14 -10.15
C VAL A 299 -19.27 3.21 -10.08
N PHE A 300 -18.59 2.94 -11.20
CA PHE A 300 -17.38 2.12 -11.21
C PHE A 300 -16.23 2.74 -10.41
N THR A 301 -16.02 4.05 -10.47
CA THR A 301 -15.06 4.73 -9.59
C THR A 301 -15.38 4.53 -8.12
N ALA A 302 -16.66 4.67 -7.75
CA ALA A 302 -17.09 4.49 -6.36
C ALA A 302 -16.84 3.05 -5.90
N VAL A 303 -17.16 2.05 -6.73
CA VAL A 303 -16.90 0.63 -6.42
C VAL A 303 -15.41 0.36 -6.30
N PHE A 304 -14.59 0.90 -7.21
CA PHE A 304 -13.15 0.72 -7.18
C PHE A 304 -12.54 1.37 -5.93
N ALA A 305 -12.91 2.61 -5.63
CA ALA A 305 -12.49 3.33 -4.44
C ALA A 305 -12.90 2.59 -3.15
N LEU A 306 -14.13 2.07 -3.08
CA LEU A 306 -14.62 1.26 -1.96
C LEU A 306 -13.81 -0.03 -1.82
N GLY A 307 -13.51 -0.73 -2.92
CA GLY A 307 -12.67 -1.94 -2.92
C GLY A 307 -11.27 -1.70 -2.37
N VAL A 308 -10.59 -0.64 -2.81
CA VAL A 308 -9.27 -0.25 -2.28
C VAL A 308 -9.36 0.20 -0.81
N GLY A 309 -10.44 0.90 -0.44
CA GLY A 309 -10.75 1.23 0.95
C GLY A 309 -10.88 0.01 1.86
N LEU A 310 -11.59 -1.03 1.42
CA LEU A 310 -11.73 -2.28 2.17
C LEU A 310 -10.41 -3.06 2.24
N ALA A 311 -9.63 -3.06 1.17
CA ALA A 311 -8.30 -3.68 1.16
C ALA A 311 -7.34 -3.02 2.15
N THR A 312 -7.33 -1.68 2.20
CA THR A 312 -6.52 -0.92 3.17
C THR A 312 -7.02 -1.07 4.61
N LEU A 313 -8.33 -1.12 4.82
CA LEU A 313 -8.92 -1.45 6.13
C LEU A 313 -8.48 -2.84 6.61
N GLY A 314 -8.53 -3.84 5.73
CA GLY A 314 -8.04 -5.19 6.03
C GLY A 314 -6.53 -5.23 6.33
N GLY A 315 -5.73 -4.48 5.56
CA GLY A 315 -4.29 -4.35 5.78
C GLY A 315 -3.93 -3.78 7.15
N VAL A 316 -4.59 -2.69 7.58
CA VAL A 316 -4.34 -2.10 8.91
C VAL A 316 -4.80 -3.00 10.04
N LEU A 317 -5.94 -3.69 9.89
CA LEU A 317 -6.39 -4.66 10.89
C LEU A 317 -5.43 -5.86 11.03
N ALA A 318 -4.81 -6.28 9.93
CA ALA A 318 -3.83 -7.37 9.92
C ALA A 318 -2.44 -6.94 10.43
N ALA A 319 -2.11 -5.65 10.39
CA ALA A 319 -0.78 -5.12 10.71
C ALA A 319 -0.24 -5.51 12.10
N PRO A 320 -1.02 -5.48 13.21
CA PRO A 320 -0.51 -5.92 14.52
C PRO A 320 -0.27 -7.43 14.63
N SER A 321 -0.74 -8.22 13.66
CA SER A 321 -0.66 -9.68 13.69
C SER A 321 0.37 -10.22 12.70
N LEU A 322 0.50 -9.59 11.53
CA LEU A 322 1.43 -9.99 10.48
C LEU A 322 2.71 -9.13 10.45
N GLY A 323 2.71 -7.99 11.12
CA GLY A 323 3.72 -6.95 10.92
C GLY A 323 3.47 -6.16 9.63
N LEU A 324 4.10 -5.00 9.54
CA LEU A 324 4.11 -4.12 8.38
C LEU A 324 5.35 -4.40 7.54
N SER A 325 5.19 -4.94 6.34
CA SER A 325 6.26 -5.05 5.35
C SER A 325 5.84 -4.39 4.04
N ASN A 326 6.80 -3.88 3.28
CA ASN A 326 6.53 -3.21 2.01
C ASN A 326 6.03 -4.15 0.90
N ASP A 327 6.26 -5.46 1.05
CA ASP A 327 5.82 -6.51 0.11
C ASP A 327 4.57 -7.26 0.58
N MET A 328 3.98 -6.91 1.73
CA MET A 328 2.85 -7.66 2.31
C MET A 328 1.67 -7.78 1.33
N GLY A 329 1.47 -6.75 0.51
CA GLY A 329 0.36 -6.69 -0.44
C GLY A 329 0.45 -7.81 -1.47
N THR A 330 1.66 -8.18 -1.88
CA THR A 330 1.88 -9.30 -2.82
C THR A 330 1.51 -10.64 -2.19
N ARG A 331 1.83 -10.84 -0.90
CA ARG A 331 1.47 -12.07 -0.17
C ARG A 331 -0.04 -12.19 0.02
N VAL A 332 -0.68 -11.08 0.40
CA VAL A 332 -2.14 -11.03 0.59
C VAL A 332 -2.88 -11.14 -0.74
N LEU A 333 -2.38 -10.54 -1.82
CA LEU A 333 -2.99 -10.61 -3.16
C LEU A 333 -3.08 -12.05 -3.66
N LEU A 334 -2.02 -12.84 -3.47
CA LEU A 334 -1.99 -14.23 -3.89
C LEU A 334 -3.04 -15.06 -3.12
N LEU A 335 -3.14 -14.87 -1.81
CA LEU A 335 -4.15 -15.53 -0.96
C LEU A 335 -5.57 -15.07 -1.30
N ALA A 336 -5.76 -13.78 -1.59
CA ALA A 336 -7.05 -13.22 -1.99
C ALA A 336 -7.52 -13.78 -3.34
N LEU A 337 -6.60 -13.93 -4.31
CA LEU A 337 -6.87 -14.56 -5.60
C LEU A 337 -7.30 -16.02 -5.41
N ILE A 338 -6.58 -16.77 -4.57
CA ILE A 338 -6.91 -18.17 -4.25
C ILE A 338 -8.30 -18.26 -3.59
N ALA A 339 -8.56 -17.42 -2.60
CA ALA A 339 -9.85 -17.36 -1.92
C ALA A 339 -11.01 -17.01 -2.88
N LEU A 340 -10.79 -16.07 -3.79
CA LEU A 340 -11.76 -15.66 -4.80
C LEU A 340 -12.02 -16.79 -5.82
N ALA A 341 -10.97 -17.47 -6.27
CA ALA A 341 -11.10 -18.60 -7.20
C ALA A 341 -11.87 -19.77 -6.56
N ILE A 342 -11.55 -20.10 -5.31
CA ILE A 342 -12.26 -21.13 -4.53
C ILE A 342 -13.73 -20.74 -4.31
N GLY A 343 -13.99 -19.47 -3.97
CA GLY A 343 -15.34 -18.99 -3.69
C GLY A 343 -16.23 -18.83 -4.93
N GLY A 344 -15.62 -18.53 -6.08
CA GLY A 344 -16.28 -18.19 -7.34
C GLY A 344 -16.19 -16.70 -7.65
N LEU A 345 -15.76 -16.34 -8.87
CA LEU A 345 -15.48 -14.97 -9.32
C LEU A 345 -16.71 -14.05 -9.30
N THR A 346 -17.92 -14.61 -9.46
CA THR A 346 -19.18 -13.87 -9.59
C THR A 346 -20.00 -13.83 -8.29
N SER A 347 -19.58 -14.54 -7.24
CA SER A 347 -20.35 -14.70 -6.00
C SER A 347 -19.65 -14.08 -4.80
N PHE A 348 -20.19 -12.96 -4.32
CA PHE A 348 -19.73 -12.31 -3.09
C PHE A 348 -19.74 -13.23 -1.84
N PRO A 349 -20.85 -13.93 -1.50
CA PRO A 349 -20.84 -14.84 -0.34
C PRO A 349 -19.91 -16.03 -0.57
N GLY A 350 -19.71 -16.44 -1.83
CA GLY A 350 -18.75 -17.46 -2.19
C GLY A 350 -17.31 -17.03 -1.88
N ALA A 351 -16.91 -15.83 -2.29
CA ALA A 351 -15.59 -15.28 -2.00
C ALA A 351 -15.32 -15.20 -0.48
N ALA A 352 -16.33 -14.86 0.33
CA ALA A 352 -16.23 -14.86 1.78
C ALA A 352 -16.00 -16.26 2.36
N ALA A 353 -16.77 -17.25 1.89
CA ALA A 353 -16.58 -18.65 2.30
C ALA A 353 -15.20 -19.18 1.87
N GLY A 354 -14.74 -18.81 0.68
CA GLY A 354 -13.40 -19.12 0.18
C GLY A 354 -12.29 -18.53 1.05
N ALA A 355 -12.43 -17.26 1.47
CA ALA A 355 -11.47 -16.62 2.37
C ALA A 355 -11.38 -17.32 3.74
N ILE A 356 -12.52 -17.74 4.30
CA ILE A 356 -12.56 -18.51 5.55
C ILE A 356 -11.88 -19.86 5.37
N LEU A 357 -12.16 -20.60 4.29
CA LEU A 357 -11.54 -21.90 4.02
C LEU A 357 -10.03 -21.79 3.83
N VAL A 358 -9.57 -20.82 3.05
CA VAL A 358 -8.14 -20.57 2.84
C VAL A 358 -7.45 -20.21 4.16
N GLY A 359 -8.06 -19.32 4.94
CA GLY A 359 -7.53 -18.94 6.25
C GLY A 359 -7.45 -20.10 7.23
N LEU A 360 -8.50 -20.92 7.33
CA LEU A 360 -8.52 -22.11 8.18
C LEU A 360 -7.48 -23.14 7.74
N MET A 361 -7.36 -23.40 6.44
CA MET A 361 -6.33 -24.30 5.90
C MET A 361 -4.92 -23.81 6.24
N GLN A 362 -4.67 -22.52 6.06
CA GLN A 362 -3.37 -21.92 6.35
C GLN A 362 -3.03 -22.03 7.84
N GLN A 363 -3.97 -21.69 8.73
CA GLN A 363 -3.78 -21.79 10.18
C GLN A 363 -3.63 -23.23 10.65
N PHE A 364 -4.35 -24.17 10.04
CA PHE A 364 -4.21 -25.59 10.31
C PHE A 364 -2.77 -26.05 10.01
N ILE A 365 -2.26 -25.80 8.80
CA ILE A 365 -0.91 -26.23 8.42
C ILE A 365 0.16 -25.52 9.25
N ILE A 366 0.00 -24.24 9.59
CA ILE A 366 0.94 -23.53 10.49
C ILE A 366 0.99 -24.19 11.87
N LYS A 367 -0.18 -24.46 12.47
CA LYS A 367 -0.25 -25.02 13.83
C LYS A 367 0.28 -26.45 13.89
N TYR A 368 -0.07 -27.29 12.92
CA TYR A 368 0.46 -28.65 12.82
C TYR A 368 1.92 -28.69 12.33
N GLY A 369 2.39 -27.66 11.64
CA GLY A 369 3.82 -27.40 11.38
C GLY A 369 4.65 -27.29 12.65
N GLN A 370 4.09 -26.62 13.67
CA GLN A 370 4.75 -26.43 14.96
C GLN A 370 4.66 -27.66 15.87
N ILE A 371 3.48 -28.26 15.98
CA ILE A 371 3.22 -29.40 16.89
C ILE A 371 3.72 -30.73 16.29
N GLY A 372 3.69 -30.86 14.96
CA GLY A 372 3.88 -32.12 14.25
C GLY A 372 2.59 -32.94 14.16
N ILE A 373 2.44 -33.69 13.06
CA ILE A 373 1.35 -34.64 12.85
C ILE A 373 1.87 -36.04 13.18
N ASN A 374 1.32 -36.67 14.21
CA ASN A 374 1.62 -38.06 14.52
C ASN A 374 0.90 -38.96 13.51
N LEU A 375 1.65 -39.41 12.52
CA LEU A 375 1.19 -40.39 11.55
C LEU A 375 1.53 -41.80 12.06
N PRO A 376 0.58 -42.75 12.03
CA PRO A 376 0.77 -44.08 12.63
C PRO A 376 1.89 -44.91 11.98
N PHE A 377 2.43 -44.46 10.85
CA PHE A 377 3.47 -45.11 10.06
C PHE A 377 4.84 -44.42 10.13
N LEU A 378 4.99 -43.33 10.89
CA LEU A 378 6.28 -42.64 11.10
C LEU A 378 6.66 -42.68 12.58
N ALA A 379 7.94 -42.96 12.86
CA ALA A 379 8.48 -42.93 14.22
C ALA A 379 8.63 -41.48 14.76
N GLU A 380 8.73 -40.51 13.87
CA GLU A 380 8.81 -39.09 14.21
C GLU A 380 7.57 -38.33 13.71
N PRO A 381 7.09 -37.31 14.46
CA PRO A 381 5.97 -36.48 14.02
C PRO A 381 6.32 -35.76 12.72
N PHE A 382 5.46 -35.89 11.70
CA PHE A 382 5.63 -35.17 10.45
C PHE A 382 5.43 -33.68 10.68
N LYS A 383 6.48 -32.87 10.52
CA LYS A 383 6.43 -31.41 10.62
C LYS A 383 6.43 -30.81 9.22
N PRO A 384 5.29 -30.27 8.74
CA PRO A 384 5.26 -29.51 7.50
C PRO A 384 6.36 -28.45 7.46
N SER A 385 7.20 -28.47 6.42
CA SER A 385 8.17 -27.41 6.18
C SER A 385 7.44 -26.08 5.90
N PRO A 386 8.03 -24.91 6.24
CA PRO A 386 7.37 -23.61 6.01
C PRO A 386 6.81 -23.37 4.59
N PRO A 387 7.46 -23.85 3.50
CA PRO A 387 6.91 -23.73 2.14
C PRO A 387 5.61 -24.51 1.89
N LEU A 388 5.26 -25.49 2.73
CA LEU A 388 4.00 -26.24 2.57
C LEU A 388 2.76 -25.39 2.84
N VAL A 389 2.88 -24.31 3.62
CA VAL A 389 1.74 -23.42 3.95
C VAL A 389 1.14 -22.76 2.70
N PRO A 390 1.91 -22.04 1.86
CA PRO A 390 1.36 -21.50 0.61
C PRO A 390 0.99 -22.62 -0.37
N ALA A 391 1.78 -23.69 -0.47
CA ALA A 391 1.50 -24.82 -1.37
C ALA A 391 0.16 -25.50 -1.06
N SER A 392 -0.19 -25.66 0.22
CA SER A 392 -1.45 -26.31 0.62
C SER A 392 -2.68 -25.49 0.22
N THR A 393 -2.59 -24.16 0.23
CA THR A 393 -3.70 -23.29 -0.21
C THR A 393 -3.89 -23.34 -1.73
N ILE A 394 -2.80 -23.43 -2.50
CA ILE A 394 -2.86 -23.64 -3.95
C ILE A 394 -3.40 -25.03 -4.27
N LEU A 395 -2.96 -26.06 -3.55
CA LEU A 395 -3.46 -27.43 -3.73
C LEU A 395 -4.96 -27.51 -3.41
N LEU A 396 -5.42 -26.83 -2.36
CA LEU A 396 -6.85 -26.69 -2.05
C LEU A 396 -7.60 -26.06 -3.22
N MET A 397 -7.07 -24.98 -3.80
CA MET A 397 -7.66 -24.34 -4.99
C MET A 397 -7.78 -25.31 -6.16
N VAL A 398 -6.70 -26.05 -6.46
CA VAL A 398 -6.69 -27.03 -7.56
C VAL A 398 -7.72 -28.12 -7.33
N ILE A 399 -7.79 -28.69 -6.12
CA ILE A 399 -8.80 -29.72 -5.77
C ILE A 399 -10.21 -29.16 -5.96
N ILE A 400 -10.49 -27.97 -5.43
CA ILE A 400 -11.82 -27.39 -5.50
C ILE A 400 -12.20 -27.09 -6.94
N LEU A 401 -11.31 -26.51 -7.76
CA LEU A 401 -11.60 -26.22 -9.16
C LEU A 401 -11.72 -27.48 -10.03
N LEU A 402 -11.06 -28.58 -9.68
CA LEU A 402 -11.24 -29.87 -10.35
C LEU A 402 -12.63 -30.47 -10.10
N ILE A 403 -13.20 -30.26 -8.90
CA ILE A 403 -14.51 -30.79 -8.52
C ILE A 403 -15.64 -29.79 -8.90
N LEU A 404 -15.38 -28.51 -8.71
CA LEU A 404 -16.29 -27.37 -8.84
C LEU A 404 -15.63 -26.28 -9.70
N PRO A 405 -15.68 -26.38 -11.04
CA PRO A 405 -14.93 -25.49 -11.94
C PRO A 405 -15.33 -24.01 -11.84
N HIS A 406 -16.55 -23.73 -11.37
CA HIS A 406 -17.03 -22.35 -11.15
C HIS A 406 -16.76 -21.84 -9.71
N GLY A 407 -16.10 -22.63 -8.87
CA GLY A 407 -15.94 -22.38 -7.43
C GLY A 407 -17.16 -22.85 -6.62
N LEU A 408 -17.07 -22.71 -5.29
CA LEU A 408 -18.06 -23.21 -4.32
C LEU A 408 -19.49 -22.69 -4.55
N PHE A 409 -19.62 -21.42 -4.95
CA PHE A 409 -20.91 -20.77 -5.17
C PHE A 409 -21.01 -20.12 -6.55
N GLY A 410 -20.20 -20.61 -7.51
CA GLY A 410 -20.28 -20.16 -8.89
C GLY A 410 -21.61 -20.55 -9.52
N ARG A 411 -22.22 -19.62 -10.26
CA ARG A 411 -23.40 -19.91 -11.08
C ARG A 411 -22.97 -20.23 -12.50
N ASN A 412 -23.64 -21.22 -13.09
CA ASN A 412 -23.58 -21.47 -14.52
C ASN A 412 -24.49 -20.42 -15.18
N GLU A 413 -23.93 -19.29 -15.60
CA GLU A 413 -24.61 -18.32 -16.46
C GLU A 413 -24.13 -18.48 -17.90
#